data_AF-A0A4R8TQ97-F1
#
_entry.id   AF-A0A4R8TQ97-F1
#
_cell.length_a   1.000
_cell.length_b   1.000
_cell.length_c   1.000
_cell.angle_alpha   90.00
_cell.angle_beta   90.00
_cell.angle_gamma   90.00
#
_symmetry.space_group_name_H-M   'P 1'
#
loop_
_entity.id
_entity.type
_entity.pdbx_description
1 polymer ?
#
loop_
_entity_poly.entity_id
_entity_poly.type
_entity_poly.pdbx_seq_one_letter_code
_entity_poly.pdbx_strand_id
1 'polypeptide(L)'
;MSYDQLSSLEAGRSGRDNYTDDPEFKQLKTDLKNKINNLRRNIQQLTSDVNALGTKRDNARVRERVRDYLEKTRDLCKEIGEGVKKLQTWDDLTKQQKYDQSRVSTDFQNALQEFQDIQRKALEKQRASVTAARAAQDGDGADAPAGTEGRLEQLQEQEVVRLASQDEVDFQEALIVEREDEIRNIEQGVGDLNVLFRQVAQIVSEQGEQLTSIADNVEDTRDNTRGAQVELRQAAKHQKAARSKACCLLLILSVILTIILLAIFLD
;
A
#
# COMPACT_ATOMS: atom_id res chain seq x y z
N MET A 1 46.24 16.09 -49.71
CA MET A 1 45.72 15.12 -48.73
C MET A 1 44.84 15.90 -47.77
N SER A 2 43.53 15.82 -47.95
CA SER A 2 42.51 16.53 -47.17
C SER A 2 41.85 15.49 -46.26
N TYR A 3 42.29 15.42 -45.01
CA TYR A 3 41.75 14.49 -44.01
C TYR A 3 40.93 15.19 -42.91
N ASP A 4 40.74 16.52 -43.01
CA ASP A 4 40.07 17.29 -41.94
C ASP A 4 38.54 17.44 -42.11
N GLN A 5 37.95 16.93 -43.20
CA GLN A 5 36.50 17.07 -43.45
C GLN A 5 35.64 15.89 -43.01
N LEU A 6 36.23 14.81 -42.48
CA LEU A 6 35.47 13.66 -41.96
C LEU A 6 35.14 13.78 -40.47
N SER A 7 35.86 14.62 -39.70
CA SER A 7 35.61 14.77 -38.26
C SER A 7 34.39 15.62 -37.91
N SER A 8 33.87 16.44 -38.82
CA SER A 8 32.71 17.31 -38.55
C SER A 8 31.36 16.67 -38.92
N LEU A 9 31.37 15.51 -39.59
CA LEU A 9 30.16 14.77 -39.96
C LEU A 9 29.80 13.64 -38.98
N GLU A 10 30.68 13.35 -38.01
CA GLU A 10 30.45 12.36 -36.94
C GLU A 10 30.11 13.01 -35.59
N ALA A 11 29.85 14.31 -35.55
CA ALA A 11 29.35 15.02 -34.37
C ALA A 11 27.80 15.10 -34.33
N GLY A 12 27.11 14.33 -35.18
CA GLY A 12 25.68 14.50 -35.44
C GLY A 12 24.74 13.40 -34.94
N ARG A 13 25.21 12.29 -34.37
CA ARG A 13 24.36 11.13 -34.00
C ARG A 13 24.99 10.24 -32.91
N SER A 14 25.42 10.82 -31.81
CA SER A 14 25.65 10.06 -30.56
C SER A 14 24.55 10.43 -29.59
N GLY A 15 23.81 9.41 -29.14
CA GLY A 15 22.54 9.52 -28.46
C GLY A 15 22.51 10.61 -27.40
N ARG A 16 21.49 11.47 -27.47
CA ARG A 16 20.90 12.01 -26.25
C ARG A 16 20.40 10.81 -25.46
N ASP A 17 21.28 10.28 -24.61
CA ASP A 17 20.91 9.27 -23.64
C ASP A 17 19.71 9.78 -22.86
N ASN A 18 18.73 8.90 -22.78
CA ASN A 18 17.34 9.09 -22.40
C ASN A 18 17.15 9.40 -20.90
N TYR A 19 17.97 10.28 -20.32
CA TYR A 19 17.90 10.67 -18.92
C TYR A 19 17.01 11.91 -18.75
N THR A 20 15.75 11.80 -19.16
CA THR A 20 14.72 12.76 -18.74
C THR A 20 14.27 12.36 -17.35
N ASP A 21 15.03 12.83 -16.37
CA ASP A 21 14.75 12.65 -14.96
C ASP A 21 13.56 13.55 -14.60
N ASP A 22 12.35 13.15 -14.98
CA ASP A 22 11.13 13.93 -14.81
C ASP A 22 10.80 14.03 -13.30
N PRO A 23 10.94 15.24 -12.70
CA PRO A 23 10.72 15.42 -11.27
C PRO A 23 9.24 15.24 -10.90
N GLU A 24 8.31 15.56 -11.80
CA GLU A 24 6.87 15.45 -11.56
C GLU A 24 6.45 13.97 -11.53
N PHE A 25 6.97 13.17 -12.47
CA PHE A 25 6.76 11.71 -12.45
C PHE A 25 7.25 11.10 -11.14
N LYS A 26 8.44 11.49 -10.67
CA LYS A 26 9.00 10.98 -9.41
C LYS A 26 8.15 11.37 -8.20
N GLN A 27 7.64 12.60 -8.17
CA GLN A 27 6.77 13.09 -7.10
C GLN A 27 5.45 12.31 -7.08
N LEU A 28 4.77 12.19 -8.22
CA LEU A 28 3.51 11.45 -8.32
C LEU A 28 3.69 9.98 -7.94
N LYS A 29 4.75 9.33 -8.43
CA LYS A 29 5.08 7.95 -8.05
C LYS A 29 5.26 7.80 -6.54
N THR A 30 5.97 8.73 -5.91
CA THR A 30 6.25 8.68 -4.47
C THR A 30 4.98 8.92 -3.67
N ASP A 31 4.16 9.89 -4.08
CA ASP A 31 2.84 10.14 -3.50
C ASP A 31 1.95 8.88 -3.58
N LEU A 32 1.84 8.27 -4.76
CA LEU A 32 1.07 7.05 -4.96
C LEU A 32 1.56 5.88 -4.11
N LYS A 33 2.87 5.66 -4.03
CA LYS A 33 3.44 4.62 -3.15
C LYS A 33 3.06 4.88 -1.68
N ASN A 34 3.12 6.12 -1.22
CA ASN A 34 2.74 6.48 0.15
C ASN A 34 1.24 6.26 0.39
N LYS A 35 0.38 6.67 -0.56
CA LYS A 35 -1.07 6.47 -0.49
C LYS A 35 -1.44 4.99 -0.50
N ILE A 36 -0.82 4.15 -1.33
CA ILE A 36 -1.02 2.70 -1.35
C ILE A 36 -0.61 2.06 -0.01
N ASN A 37 0.51 2.49 0.56
CA ASN A 37 0.91 2.02 1.89
C ASN A 37 -0.09 2.44 2.97
N ASN A 38 -0.67 3.65 2.85
CA ASN A 38 -1.73 4.10 3.74
C ASN A 38 -3.02 3.27 3.57
N LEU A 39 -3.40 3.00 2.33
CA LEU A 39 -4.52 2.13 1.97
C LEU A 39 -4.38 0.75 2.62
N ARG A 40 -3.20 0.12 2.51
CA ARG A 40 -2.92 -1.18 3.15
C ARG A 40 -3.09 -1.14 4.66
N ARG A 41 -2.63 -0.07 5.34
CA ARG A 41 -2.82 0.11 6.79
C ARG A 41 -4.30 0.25 7.15
N ASN A 42 -5.06 1.02 6.38
CA ASN A 42 -6.51 1.16 6.59
C ASN A 42 -7.22 -0.19 6.41
N ILE A 43 -6.89 -0.95 5.37
CA ILE A 43 -7.44 -2.30 5.13
C ILE A 43 -7.14 -3.24 6.30
N GLN A 44 -5.92 -3.22 6.84
CA GLN A 44 -5.56 -4.04 8.00
C GLN A 44 -6.41 -3.68 9.23
N GLN A 45 -6.57 -2.38 9.50
CA GLN A 45 -7.36 -1.91 10.63
C GLN A 45 -8.84 -2.26 10.46
N LEU A 46 -9.40 -2.01 9.28
CA LEU A 46 -10.76 -2.37 8.91
C LEU A 46 -10.99 -3.88 9.03
N THR A 47 -10.02 -4.70 8.61
CA THR A 47 -10.09 -6.16 8.73
C THR A 47 -10.23 -6.60 10.19
N SER A 48 -9.45 -6.00 11.09
CA SER A 48 -9.56 -6.26 12.53
C SER A 48 -10.96 -5.94 13.06
N ASP A 49 -11.51 -4.79 12.65
CA ASP A 49 -12.79 -4.30 13.15
C ASP A 49 -13.98 -5.07 12.59
N VAL A 50 -13.97 -5.37 11.28
CA VAL A 50 -14.97 -6.24 10.64
C VAL A 50 -14.93 -7.64 11.25
N ASN A 51 -13.75 -8.16 11.61
CA ASN A 51 -13.66 -9.44 12.29
C ASN A 51 -14.28 -9.42 13.70
N ALA A 52 -14.27 -8.27 14.38
CA ALA A 52 -14.92 -8.11 15.68
C ALA A 52 -16.46 -8.00 15.60
N LEU A 53 -17.03 -7.58 14.47
CA LEU A 53 -18.49 -7.54 14.27
C LEU A 53 -19.14 -8.91 14.45
N GLY A 54 -20.25 -8.97 15.19
CA GLY A 54 -20.95 -10.21 15.51
C GLY A 54 -20.24 -11.12 16.52
N THR A 55 -19.17 -10.64 17.17
CA THR A 55 -18.47 -11.36 18.26
C THR A 55 -18.75 -10.70 19.60
N LYS A 56 -18.24 -11.28 20.70
CA LYS A 56 -18.29 -10.66 22.04
C LYS A 56 -17.62 -9.28 22.13
N ARG A 57 -16.80 -8.91 21.13
CA ARG A 57 -16.10 -7.62 21.05
C ARG A 57 -16.87 -6.56 20.25
N ASP A 58 -18.01 -6.92 19.68
CA ASP A 58 -18.86 -6.00 18.93
C ASP A 58 -19.45 -4.93 19.86
N ASN A 59 -19.31 -3.67 19.48
CA ASN A 59 -19.85 -2.52 20.19
C ASN A 59 -19.96 -1.31 19.25
N ALA A 60 -20.68 -0.26 19.68
CA ALA A 60 -20.91 0.94 18.88
C ALA A 60 -19.62 1.58 18.33
N ARG A 61 -18.53 1.63 19.12
CA ARG A 61 -17.25 2.21 18.69
C ARG A 61 -16.57 1.41 17.59
N VAL A 62 -16.68 0.07 17.62
CA VAL A 62 -16.13 -0.78 16.55
C VAL A 62 -16.93 -0.57 15.27
N ARG A 63 -18.25 -0.46 15.36
CA ARG A 63 -19.12 -0.23 14.19
C ARG A 63 -18.89 1.14 13.55
N GLU A 64 -18.81 2.18 14.36
CA GLU A 64 -18.43 3.52 13.91
C GLU A 64 -17.08 3.51 13.22
N ARG A 65 -16.06 2.84 13.79
CA ARG A 65 -14.76 2.69 13.13
C ARG A 65 -14.83 1.93 11.81
N VAL A 66 -15.64 0.88 11.70
CA VAL A 66 -15.84 0.15 10.43
C VAL A 66 -16.40 1.11 9.37
N ARG A 67 -17.44 1.87 9.71
CA ARG A 67 -18.06 2.86 8.82
C ARG A 67 -17.06 3.93 8.37
N ASP A 68 -16.34 4.51 9.32
CA ASP A 68 -15.31 5.52 9.05
C ASP A 68 -14.19 4.99 8.15
N TYR A 69 -13.69 3.79 8.43
CA TYR A 69 -12.62 3.20 7.62
C TYR A 69 -13.13 2.80 6.24
N LEU A 70 -14.38 2.34 6.09
CA LEU A 70 -14.95 2.05 4.78
C LEU A 70 -15.00 3.30 3.89
N GLU A 71 -15.49 4.43 4.43
CA GLU A 71 -15.56 5.68 3.70
C GLU A 71 -14.17 6.25 3.37
N LYS A 72 -13.30 6.39 4.38
CA LYS A 72 -11.92 6.88 4.19
C LYS A 72 -11.13 6.03 3.20
N THR A 73 -11.32 4.71 3.23
CA THR A 73 -10.62 3.79 2.33
C THR A 73 -11.17 3.88 0.91
N ARG A 74 -12.49 4.03 0.75
CA ARG A 74 -13.13 4.26 -0.55
C ARG A 74 -12.60 5.53 -1.22
N ASP A 75 -12.53 6.63 -0.48
CA ASP A 75 -12.10 7.92 -1.03
C ASP A 75 -10.61 7.88 -1.40
N LEU A 76 -9.77 7.26 -0.56
CA LEU A 76 -8.36 7.02 -0.87
C LEU A 76 -8.17 6.14 -2.11
N CYS A 77 -9.01 5.11 -2.30
CA CYS A 77 -9.00 4.30 -3.53
C CYS A 77 -9.31 5.16 -4.77
N LYS A 78 -10.28 6.08 -4.69
CA LYS A 78 -10.60 7.00 -5.80
C LYS A 78 -9.41 7.90 -6.14
N GLU A 79 -8.78 8.50 -5.12
CA GLU A 79 -7.58 9.33 -5.31
C GLU A 79 -6.41 8.57 -5.94
N ILE A 80 -6.11 7.36 -5.44
CA ILE A 80 -5.04 6.53 -6.00
C ILE A 80 -5.40 6.14 -7.45
N GLY A 81 -6.66 5.81 -7.71
CA GLY A 81 -7.16 5.49 -9.05
C GLY A 81 -6.93 6.61 -10.06
N GLU A 82 -7.22 7.86 -9.68
CA GLU A 82 -6.94 9.03 -10.52
C GLU A 82 -5.44 9.23 -10.75
N GLY A 83 -4.62 9.09 -9.72
CA GLY A 83 -3.17 9.23 -9.88
C GLY A 83 -2.56 8.09 -10.71
N VAL A 84 -3.07 6.86 -10.60
CA VAL A 84 -2.68 5.74 -11.47
C VAL A 84 -3.05 6.04 -12.93
N LYS A 85 -4.23 6.61 -13.20
CA LYS A 85 -4.61 7.05 -14.56
C LYS A 85 -3.69 8.14 -15.10
N LYS A 86 -3.38 9.16 -14.30
CA LYS A 86 -2.39 10.20 -14.67
C LYS A 86 -1.03 9.59 -14.97
N LEU A 87 -0.63 8.59 -14.21
CA LEU A 87 0.61 7.86 -14.45
C LEU A 87 0.59 7.14 -15.80
N GLN A 88 -0.57 6.62 -16.25
CA GLN A 88 -0.70 5.96 -17.56
C GLN A 88 -0.62 6.90 -18.75
N THR A 89 -1.07 8.15 -18.61
CA THR A 89 -1.05 9.14 -19.70
C THR A 89 0.30 9.83 -19.87
N TRP A 90 1.33 9.38 -19.15
CA TRP A 90 2.66 9.98 -19.21
C TRP A 90 3.42 9.51 -20.45
N ASP A 91 3.78 10.45 -21.32
CA ASP A 91 4.51 10.18 -22.56
C ASP A 91 6.03 10.03 -22.32
N ASP A 92 6.73 9.48 -23.30
CA ASP A 92 8.21 9.39 -23.33
C ASP A 92 8.87 8.74 -22.10
N LEU A 93 8.20 7.75 -21.50
CA LEU A 93 8.72 7.03 -20.33
C LEU A 93 9.97 6.20 -20.67
N THR A 94 11.00 6.36 -19.85
CA THR A 94 12.15 5.46 -19.83
C THR A 94 11.73 4.04 -19.42
N LYS A 95 12.55 3.03 -19.75
CA LYS A 95 12.29 1.63 -19.34
C LYS A 95 12.08 1.50 -17.82
N GLN A 96 12.87 2.23 -17.02
CA GLN A 96 12.76 2.24 -15.57
C GLN A 96 11.44 2.87 -15.08
N GLN A 97 11.02 3.97 -15.70
CA GLN A 97 9.76 4.63 -15.35
C GLN A 97 8.54 3.79 -15.76
N LYS A 98 8.58 3.07 -16.89
CA LYS A 98 7.55 2.09 -17.28
C LYS A 98 7.43 0.95 -16.26
N TYR A 99 8.57 0.44 -15.77
CA TYR A 99 8.57 -0.54 -14.69
C TYR A 99 7.93 0.02 -13.41
N ASP A 100 8.37 1.20 -12.98
CA ASP A 100 7.81 1.85 -11.78
C ASP A 100 6.31 2.10 -11.90
N GLN A 101 5.85 2.54 -13.08
CA GLN A 101 4.44 2.72 -13.41
C GLN A 101 3.68 1.40 -13.26
N SER A 102 4.18 0.32 -13.88
CA SER A 102 3.49 -0.97 -13.83
C SER A 102 3.48 -1.59 -12.44
N ARG A 103 4.56 -1.43 -11.70
CA ARG A 103 4.65 -1.86 -10.30
C ARG A 103 3.62 -1.14 -9.43
N VAL A 104 3.47 0.17 -9.56
CA VAL A 104 2.47 0.96 -8.82
C VAL A 104 1.04 0.53 -9.16
N SER A 105 0.73 0.36 -10.45
CA SER A 105 -0.59 -0.13 -10.88
C SER A 105 -0.92 -1.51 -10.31
N THR A 106 0.04 -2.44 -10.35
CA THR A 106 -0.11 -3.80 -9.81
C THR A 106 -0.28 -3.78 -8.28
N ASP A 107 0.56 -3.02 -7.58
CA ASP A 107 0.47 -2.88 -6.11
C ASP A 107 -0.89 -2.30 -5.68
N PHE A 108 -1.43 -1.35 -6.46
CA PHE A 108 -2.75 -0.79 -6.24
C PHE A 108 -3.87 -1.79 -6.54
N GLN A 109 -3.81 -2.52 -7.66
CA GLN A 109 -4.80 -3.54 -8.00
C GLN A 109 -4.96 -4.56 -6.88
N ASN A 110 -3.83 -5.04 -6.32
CA ASN A 110 -3.84 -5.99 -5.21
C ASN A 110 -4.50 -5.40 -3.95
N ALA A 111 -4.14 -4.18 -3.57
CA ALA A 111 -4.75 -3.51 -2.41
C ALA A 111 -6.25 -3.23 -2.62
N LEU A 112 -6.65 -2.89 -3.84
CA LEU A 112 -8.06 -2.67 -4.19
C LEU A 112 -8.86 -3.97 -4.11
N GLN A 113 -8.30 -5.10 -4.56
CA GLN A 113 -8.92 -6.43 -4.41
C GLN A 113 -9.12 -6.79 -2.94
N GLU A 114 -8.07 -6.65 -2.12
CA GLU A 114 -8.16 -6.89 -0.66
C GLU A 114 -9.26 -6.03 -0.01
N PHE A 115 -9.38 -4.77 -0.44
CA PHE A 115 -10.43 -3.89 0.05
C PHE A 115 -11.85 -4.33 -0.36
N GLN A 116 -12.04 -4.76 -1.61
CA GLN A 116 -13.33 -5.29 -2.07
C GLN A 116 -13.75 -6.53 -1.27
N ASP A 117 -12.81 -7.42 -0.98
CA ASP A 117 -13.10 -8.63 -0.22
C ASP A 117 -13.52 -8.31 1.21
N ILE A 118 -12.83 -7.37 1.88
CA ILE A 118 -13.23 -6.97 3.24
C ILE A 118 -14.54 -6.19 3.26
N GLN A 119 -14.83 -5.40 2.22
CA GLN A 119 -16.11 -4.68 2.10
C GLN A 119 -17.29 -5.65 1.95
N ARG A 120 -17.15 -6.69 1.13
CA ARG A 120 -18.17 -7.76 1.01
C ARG A 120 -18.38 -8.48 2.34
N LYS A 121 -17.30 -8.80 3.04
CA LYS A 121 -17.37 -9.42 4.38
C LYS A 121 -18.07 -8.52 5.40
N ALA A 122 -17.83 -7.21 5.35
CA ALA A 122 -18.52 -6.24 6.20
C ALA A 122 -20.03 -6.24 5.93
N LEU A 123 -20.42 -6.22 4.64
CA LEU A 123 -21.82 -6.29 4.21
C LEU A 123 -22.53 -7.56 4.70
N GLU A 124 -21.90 -8.72 4.53
CA GLU A 124 -22.44 -10.01 4.99
C GLU A 124 -22.68 -10.01 6.51
N LYS A 125 -21.71 -9.51 7.28
CA LYS A 125 -21.83 -9.44 8.74
C LYS A 125 -22.88 -8.45 9.21
N GLN A 126 -22.98 -7.28 8.57
CA GLN A 126 -24.02 -6.30 8.93
C GLN A 126 -25.41 -6.85 8.62
N ARG A 127 -25.62 -7.46 7.45
CA ARG A 127 -26.88 -8.12 7.09
C ARG A 127 -27.25 -9.22 8.08
N ALA A 128 -26.30 -10.09 8.44
CA ALA A 128 -26.53 -11.12 9.44
C ALA A 128 -26.93 -10.53 10.80
N SER A 129 -26.33 -9.40 11.20
CA SER A 129 -26.68 -8.72 12.45
C SER A 129 -28.09 -8.11 12.43
N VAL A 130 -28.52 -7.56 11.30
CA VAL A 130 -29.87 -6.99 11.12
C VAL A 130 -30.93 -8.10 11.12
N THR A 131 -30.69 -9.20 10.39
CA THR A 131 -31.59 -10.35 10.39
C THR A 131 -31.75 -10.96 11.78
N ALA A 132 -30.64 -11.07 12.53
CA ALA A 132 -30.68 -11.57 13.91
C ALA A 132 -31.44 -10.62 14.86
N ALA A 133 -31.30 -9.30 14.68
CA ALA A 133 -32.01 -8.30 15.47
C ALA A 133 -33.53 -8.35 15.22
N ARG A 134 -33.96 -8.46 13.96
CA ARG A 134 -35.38 -8.60 13.60
C ARG A 134 -35.99 -9.90 14.13
N ALA A 135 -35.28 -11.02 14.00
CA ALA A 135 -35.75 -12.30 14.53
C ALA A 135 -35.90 -12.31 16.06
N ALA A 136 -35.11 -11.49 16.77
CA ALA A 136 -35.24 -11.33 18.22
C ALA A 136 -36.47 -10.48 18.61
N GLN A 137 -36.83 -9.46 17.81
CA GLN A 137 -38.06 -8.67 18.01
C GLN A 137 -39.32 -9.51 17.76
N ASP A 138 -39.34 -10.34 16.71
CA ASP A 138 -40.50 -11.18 16.37
C ASP A 138 -40.72 -12.36 17.35
N GLY A 139 -39.67 -12.79 18.05
CA GLY A 139 -39.67 -13.95 18.96
C GLY A 139 -40.32 -13.71 20.33
N ASP A 140 -40.56 -12.46 20.71
CA ASP A 140 -41.10 -12.10 22.04
C ASP A 140 -42.64 -12.10 22.09
N GLY A 141 -43.30 -12.54 21.00
CA GLY A 141 -44.77 -12.61 20.85
C GLY A 141 -45.42 -13.98 21.13
N ALA A 142 -44.71 -14.95 21.72
CA ALA A 142 -45.26 -16.28 21.99
C ALA A 142 -46.12 -16.31 23.28
N ASP A 143 -47.40 -15.99 23.06
CA ASP A 143 -48.59 -16.12 23.91
C ASP A 143 -48.51 -17.20 25.03
N ALA A 144 -48.57 -16.76 26.29
CA ALA A 144 -48.82 -17.61 27.45
C ALA A 144 -50.24 -17.32 27.99
N PRO A 145 -51.14 -18.32 28.16
CA PRO A 145 -52.51 -18.07 28.57
C PRO A 145 -52.53 -17.73 30.07
N ALA A 146 -52.74 -16.46 30.41
CA ALA A 146 -52.90 -15.99 31.79
C ALA A 146 -54.34 -16.22 32.29
N GLY A 147 -54.46 -16.93 33.41
CA GLY A 147 -55.71 -17.22 34.11
C GLY A 147 -56.36 -15.98 34.75
N THR A 148 -57.68 -16.05 34.87
CA THR A 148 -58.64 -14.94 34.93
C THR A 148 -58.96 -14.39 36.33
N GLU A 149 -58.00 -14.00 37.18
CA GLU A 149 -58.33 -13.38 38.48
C GLU A 149 -57.35 -12.25 38.88
N GLY A 150 -57.66 -10.98 38.53
CA GLY A 150 -56.87 -9.81 38.96
C GLY A 150 -56.96 -8.51 38.12
N ARG A 151 -58.10 -8.27 37.44
CA ARG A 151 -58.17 -7.47 36.20
C ARG A 151 -58.02 -5.93 36.30
N LEU A 152 -57.80 -5.29 37.45
CA LEU A 152 -57.87 -3.80 37.53
C LEU A 152 -56.55 -3.11 37.94
N GLU A 153 -55.80 -3.63 38.92
CA GLU A 153 -54.42 -3.16 39.19
C GLU A 153 -53.43 -3.66 38.14
N GLN A 154 -53.64 -4.88 37.62
CA GLN A 154 -52.81 -5.47 36.58
C GLN A 154 -52.89 -4.71 35.25
N LEU A 155 -54.00 -4.02 34.94
CA LEU A 155 -54.13 -3.24 33.71
C LEU A 155 -53.23 -2.00 33.70
N GLN A 156 -53.04 -1.35 34.85
CA GLN A 156 -52.20 -0.14 34.96
C GLN A 156 -50.71 -0.51 34.96
N GLU A 157 -50.31 -1.59 35.64
CA GLU A 157 -48.97 -2.15 35.52
C GLU A 157 -48.70 -2.70 34.11
N GLN A 158 -49.69 -3.32 33.46
CA GLN A 158 -49.56 -3.81 32.08
C GLN A 158 -49.47 -2.66 31.06
N GLU A 159 -50.08 -1.51 31.32
CA GLU A 159 -49.95 -0.32 30.48
C GLU A 159 -48.57 0.32 30.61
N VAL A 160 -48.03 0.43 31.83
CA VAL A 160 -46.64 0.89 32.07
C VAL A 160 -45.63 -0.09 31.49
N VAL A 161 -45.84 -1.41 31.64
CA VAL A 161 -44.99 -2.43 31.02
C VAL A 161 -45.08 -2.36 29.50
N ARG A 162 -46.27 -2.18 28.91
CA ARG A 162 -46.41 -2.00 27.44
C ARG A 162 -45.72 -0.73 26.94
N LEU A 163 -45.80 0.38 27.66
CA LEU A 163 -45.12 1.63 27.32
C LEU A 163 -43.59 1.49 27.42
N ALA A 164 -43.09 0.85 28.49
CA ALA A 164 -41.67 0.56 28.64
C ALA A 164 -41.15 -0.43 27.57
N SER A 165 -41.98 -1.41 27.18
CA SER A 165 -41.70 -2.32 26.08
C SER A 165 -41.67 -1.57 24.74
N GLN A 166 -42.54 -0.58 24.58
CA GLN A 166 -42.64 0.21 23.35
C GLN A 166 -41.43 1.12 23.15
N ASP A 167 -40.95 1.79 24.22
CA ASP A 167 -39.71 2.58 24.17
C ASP A 167 -38.48 1.71 23.82
N GLU A 168 -38.42 0.47 24.34
CA GLU A 168 -37.34 -0.47 24.02
C GLU A 168 -37.42 -0.98 22.57
N VAL A 169 -38.61 -1.29 22.08
CA VAL A 169 -38.85 -1.68 20.68
C VAL A 169 -38.49 -0.54 19.73
N ASP A 170 -38.91 0.69 20.04
CA ASP A 170 -38.61 1.88 19.23
C ASP A 170 -37.10 2.15 19.16
N PHE A 171 -36.38 1.97 20.29
CA PHE A 171 -34.92 2.08 20.32
C PHE A 171 -34.23 0.99 19.48
N GLN A 172 -34.69 -0.26 19.56
CA GLN A 172 -34.17 -1.35 18.76
C GLN A 172 -34.43 -1.15 17.25
N GLU A 173 -35.62 -0.64 16.90
CA GLU A 173 -35.98 -0.32 15.52
C GLU A 173 -35.09 0.80 14.97
N ALA A 174 -34.85 1.87 15.75
CA ALA A 174 -33.93 2.94 15.37
C ALA A 174 -32.51 2.41 15.08
N LEU A 175 -32.02 1.47 15.90
CA LEU A 175 -30.73 0.81 15.67
C LEU A 175 -30.74 -0.12 14.44
N ILE A 176 -31.88 -0.68 14.07
CA ILE A 176 -32.02 -1.48 12.85
C ILE A 176 -31.97 -0.57 11.62
N VAL A 177 -32.71 0.55 11.65
CA VAL A 177 -32.72 1.55 10.58
C VAL A 177 -31.32 2.12 10.33
N GLU A 178 -30.58 2.49 11.38
CA GLU A 178 -29.19 2.97 11.24
C GLU A 178 -28.32 1.94 10.51
N ARG A 179 -28.45 0.66 10.85
CA ARG A 179 -27.70 -0.42 10.19
C ARG A 179 -28.11 -0.63 8.73
N GLU A 180 -29.39 -0.48 8.40
CA GLU A 180 -29.85 -0.58 7.02
C GLU A 180 -29.29 0.54 6.15
N ASP A 181 -29.18 1.75 6.69
CA ASP A 181 -28.54 2.86 6.00
C ASP A 181 -27.04 2.65 5.82
N GLU A 182 -26.36 2.07 6.83
CA GLU A 182 -24.96 1.64 6.68
C GLU A 182 -24.80 0.59 5.56
N ILE A 183 -25.66 -0.42 5.52
CA ILE A 183 -25.68 -1.45 4.48
C ILE A 183 -25.79 -0.81 3.09
N ARG A 184 -26.72 0.13 2.90
CA ARG A 184 -26.90 0.86 1.64
C ARG A 184 -25.64 1.62 1.23
N ASN A 185 -24.98 2.29 2.18
CA ASN A 185 -23.74 3.02 1.90
C ASN A 185 -22.61 2.07 1.47
N ILE A 186 -22.50 0.89 2.12
CA ILE A 186 -21.53 -0.14 1.73
C ILE A 186 -21.82 -0.65 0.32
N GLU A 187 -23.09 -0.94 0.00
CA GLU A 187 -23.52 -1.43 -1.31
C GLU A 187 -23.22 -0.43 -2.43
N GLN A 188 -23.50 0.86 -2.20
CA GLN A 188 -23.14 1.92 -3.14
C GLN A 188 -21.62 1.97 -3.34
N GLY A 189 -20.84 1.88 -2.26
CA GLY A 189 -19.38 1.82 -2.34
C GLY A 189 -18.86 0.63 -3.16
N VAL A 190 -19.49 -0.54 -3.06
CA VAL A 190 -19.12 -1.73 -3.87
C VAL A 190 -19.32 -1.45 -5.36
N GLY A 191 -20.43 -0.78 -5.71
CA GLY A 191 -20.72 -0.38 -7.10
C GLY A 191 -19.65 0.55 -7.67
N ASP A 192 -19.35 1.63 -6.96
CA ASP A 192 -18.33 2.62 -7.34
C ASP A 192 -16.96 1.97 -7.58
N LEU A 193 -16.54 1.08 -6.67
CA LEU A 193 -15.22 0.46 -6.71
C LEU A 193 -15.12 -0.66 -7.75
N ASN A 194 -16.23 -1.28 -8.15
CA ASN A 194 -16.23 -2.26 -9.24
C ASN A 194 -15.84 -1.61 -10.58
N VAL A 195 -16.31 -0.39 -10.83
CA VAL A 195 -15.90 0.38 -12.03
C VAL A 195 -14.40 0.66 -11.98
N LEU A 196 -13.91 1.15 -10.83
CA LEU A 196 -12.49 1.43 -10.64
C LEU A 196 -11.63 0.17 -10.80
N PHE A 197 -12.07 -0.95 -10.23
CA PHE A 197 -11.36 -2.23 -10.32
C PHE A 197 -11.20 -2.71 -11.75
N ARG A 198 -12.26 -2.65 -12.56
CA ARG A 198 -12.18 -3.01 -13.98
C ARG A 198 -11.21 -2.12 -14.75
N GLN A 199 -11.22 -0.81 -14.47
CA GLN A 199 -10.30 0.13 -15.09
C GLN A 199 -8.84 -0.18 -14.72
N VAL A 200 -8.56 -0.45 -13.44
CA VAL A 200 -7.21 -0.79 -12.99
C VAL A 200 -6.75 -2.15 -13.51
N ALA A 201 -7.64 -3.15 -13.52
CA ALA A 201 -7.34 -4.47 -14.07
C ALA A 201 -6.99 -4.40 -15.57
N GLN A 202 -7.70 -3.56 -16.33
CA GLN A 202 -7.36 -3.30 -17.73
C GLN A 202 -5.96 -2.69 -17.85
N ILE A 203 -5.66 -1.65 -17.06
CA ILE A 203 -4.34 -1.00 -17.04
C ILE A 203 -3.22 -2.01 -16.78
N VAL A 204 -3.37 -2.89 -15.78
CA VAL A 204 -2.34 -3.88 -15.44
C VAL A 204 -2.23 -4.96 -16.51
N SER A 205 -3.35 -5.39 -17.08
CA SER A 205 -3.35 -6.39 -18.17
C SER A 205 -2.61 -5.89 -19.41
N GLU A 206 -2.76 -4.61 -19.77
CA GLU A 206 -2.07 -3.99 -20.91
C GLU A 206 -0.54 -3.90 -20.71
N GLN A 207 -0.06 -3.99 -19.47
CA GLN A 207 1.37 -3.89 -19.12
C GLN A 207 2.10 -5.25 -19.05
N GLY A 208 1.37 -6.37 -19.18
CA GLY A 208 1.76 -7.72 -18.74
C GLY A 208 3.04 -8.36 -19.31
N GLU A 209 3.60 -7.88 -20.42
CA GLU A 209 4.81 -8.48 -21.02
C GLU A 209 6.13 -7.79 -20.57
N GLN A 210 6.08 -6.56 -20.06
CA GLN A 210 7.29 -5.79 -19.72
C GLN A 210 7.86 -6.04 -18.31
N LEU A 211 7.06 -6.59 -17.38
CA LEU A 211 7.47 -6.79 -15.99
C LEU A 211 8.50 -7.91 -15.81
N THR A 212 8.34 -9.03 -16.54
CA THR A 212 9.16 -10.24 -16.35
C THR A 212 10.60 -10.06 -16.80
N SER A 213 10.84 -9.34 -17.91
CA SER A 213 12.19 -9.16 -18.46
C SER A 213 13.05 -8.15 -17.69
N ILE A 214 12.48 -7.31 -16.82
CA ILE A 214 13.21 -6.21 -16.14
C ILE A 214 13.43 -6.50 -14.65
N ALA A 215 12.59 -7.32 -14.01
CA ALA A 215 12.88 -7.84 -12.66
C ALA A 215 14.27 -8.50 -12.63
N ASP A 216 14.58 -9.30 -13.66
CA ASP A 216 15.89 -9.91 -13.88
C ASP A 216 17.01 -8.85 -13.98
N ASN A 217 16.80 -7.75 -14.72
CA ASN A 217 17.82 -6.71 -14.92
C ASN A 217 18.04 -5.78 -13.71
N VAL A 218 17.03 -5.55 -12.87
CA VAL A 218 17.13 -4.71 -11.66
C VAL A 218 17.77 -5.50 -10.51
N GLU A 219 17.48 -6.79 -10.39
CA GLU A 219 18.19 -7.69 -9.47
C GLU A 219 19.69 -7.75 -9.84
N ASP A 220 20.01 -7.90 -11.13
CA ASP A 220 21.39 -7.85 -11.63
C ASP A 220 22.11 -6.53 -11.34
N THR A 221 21.42 -5.38 -11.46
CA THR A 221 22.02 -4.06 -11.20
C THR A 221 22.29 -3.83 -9.71
N ARG A 222 21.39 -4.31 -8.85
CA ARG A 222 21.55 -4.24 -7.39
C ARG A 222 22.70 -5.14 -6.92
N ASP A 223 22.83 -6.33 -7.49
CA ASP A 223 23.93 -7.25 -7.18
C ASP A 223 25.27 -6.75 -7.73
N ASN A 224 25.31 -6.15 -8.92
CA ASN A 224 26.51 -5.50 -9.45
C ASN A 224 26.99 -4.32 -8.58
N THR A 225 26.07 -3.51 -8.03
CA THR A 225 26.44 -2.39 -7.14
C THR A 225 27.00 -2.90 -5.81
N ARG A 226 26.44 -3.99 -5.27
CA ARG A 226 26.94 -4.62 -4.06
C ARG A 226 28.31 -5.26 -4.29
N GLY A 227 28.53 -5.90 -5.44
CA GLY A 227 29.83 -6.40 -5.89
C GLY A 227 30.87 -5.29 -6.02
N ALA A 228 30.51 -4.16 -6.64
CA ALA A 228 31.42 -3.01 -6.79
C ALA A 228 31.86 -2.42 -5.44
N GLN A 229 30.99 -2.38 -4.44
CA GLN A 229 31.36 -1.93 -3.08
C GLN A 229 32.35 -2.87 -2.37
N VAL A 230 32.26 -4.18 -2.65
CA VAL A 230 33.20 -5.18 -2.12
C VAL A 230 34.57 -5.01 -2.78
N GLU A 231 34.61 -4.87 -4.10
CA GLU A 231 35.83 -4.65 -4.87
C GLU A 231 36.54 -3.35 -4.45
N LEU A 232 35.80 -2.25 -4.25
CA LEU A 232 36.36 -0.99 -3.77
C LEU A 232 36.96 -1.10 -2.36
N ARG A 233 36.32 -1.87 -1.46
CA ARG A 233 36.87 -2.14 -0.12
C ARG A 233 38.13 -2.99 -0.19
N GLN A 234 38.15 -3.99 -1.08
CA GLN A 234 39.32 -4.85 -1.28
C GLN A 234 40.49 -4.07 -1.88
N ALA A 235 40.24 -3.24 -2.89
CA ALA A 235 41.23 -2.32 -3.47
C ALA A 235 41.82 -1.35 -2.43
N ALA A 236 41.00 -0.74 -1.58
CA ALA A 236 41.46 0.14 -0.50
C ALA A 236 42.36 -0.60 0.51
N LYS A 237 42.01 -1.86 0.84
CA LYS A 237 42.83 -2.71 1.72
C LYS A 237 44.19 -3.05 1.09
N HIS A 238 44.20 -3.40 -0.20
CA HIS A 238 45.45 -3.65 -0.94
C HIS A 238 46.32 -2.39 -1.04
N GLN A 239 45.73 -1.22 -1.31
CA GLN A 239 46.46 0.05 -1.38
C GLN A 239 47.10 0.42 -0.03
N LYS A 240 46.40 0.19 1.09
CA LYS A 240 46.95 0.44 2.45
C LYS A 240 48.14 -0.48 2.75
N ALA A 241 48.05 -1.76 2.38
CA ALA A 241 49.15 -2.72 2.55
C ALA A 241 50.33 -2.45 1.60
N ALA A 242 50.07 -1.94 0.40
CA ALA A 242 51.12 -1.54 -0.54
C ALA A 242 51.90 -0.32 -0.02
N ARG A 243 51.21 0.67 0.58
CA ARG A 243 51.87 1.86 1.16
C ARG A 243 52.81 1.51 2.33
N SER A 244 52.42 0.58 3.21
CA SER A 244 53.30 0.17 4.31
C SER A 244 54.55 -0.57 3.81
N LYS A 245 54.40 -1.41 2.78
CA LYS A 245 55.54 -2.08 2.13
C LYS A 245 56.45 -1.11 1.38
N ALA A 246 55.87 -0.14 0.68
CA ALA A 246 56.63 0.91 -0.01
C ALA A 246 57.44 1.77 0.96
N CYS A 247 56.87 2.13 2.11
CA CYS A 247 57.58 2.87 3.17
C CYS A 247 58.79 2.09 3.71
N CYS A 248 58.62 0.79 3.96
CA CYS A 248 59.71 -0.09 4.41
C CYS A 248 60.83 -0.18 3.36
N LEU A 249 60.48 -0.32 2.08
CA LEU A 249 61.45 -0.36 0.98
C LEU A 249 62.24 0.96 0.87
N LEU A 250 61.56 2.11 0.98
CA LEU A 250 62.22 3.42 0.97
C LEU A 250 63.19 3.61 2.14
N LEU A 251 62.85 3.13 3.34
CA LEU A 251 63.77 3.17 4.49
C LEU A 251 65.02 2.33 4.25
N ILE A 252 64.88 1.12 3.71
CA ILE A 252 66.02 0.25 3.38
C ILE A 252 66.93 0.93 2.35
N LEU A 253 66.35 1.50 1.28
CA LEU A 253 67.12 2.24 0.28
C LEU A 253 67.86 3.43 0.88
N SER A 254 67.22 4.18 1.77
CA SER A 254 67.85 5.31 2.47
C SER A 254 69.07 4.87 3.27
N VAL A 255 68.98 3.75 4.00
CA VAL A 255 70.11 3.23 4.80
C VAL A 255 71.27 2.82 3.89
N ILE A 256 70.99 2.11 2.80
CA ILE A 256 72.01 1.70 1.83
C ILE A 256 72.72 2.94 1.25
N LEU A 257 71.96 3.98 0.88
CA LEU A 257 72.50 5.23 0.37
C LEU A 257 73.42 5.92 1.38
N THR A 258 73.02 5.96 2.66
CA THR A 258 73.87 6.56 3.71
C THR A 258 75.18 5.80 3.92
N ILE A 259 75.18 4.47 3.83
CA ILE A 259 76.40 3.66 3.95
C ILE A 259 77.34 3.93 2.79
N ILE A 260 76.81 3.99 1.55
CA ILE A 260 77.59 4.29 0.36
C ILE A 260 78.23 5.68 0.46
N LEU A 261 77.47 6.69 0.90
CA LEU A 261 78.00 8.04 1.09
C LEU A 261 79.10 8.08 2.16
N LEU A 262 78.89 7.42 3.31
CA LEU A 262 79.92 7.35 4.36
C LEU A 262 81.20 6.66 3.88
N ALA A 263 81.09 5.58 3.10
CA ALA A 263 82.26 4.92 2.53
C ALA A 263 83.04 5.86 1.59
N ILE A 264 82.36 6.68 0.79
CA ILE A 264 83.01 7.61 -0.16
C ILE A 264 83.64 8.83 0.56
N PHE A 265 83.04 9.30 1.65
CA PHE A 265 83.49 10.52 2.36
C PHE A 265 84.47 10.26 3.51
N LEU A 266 84.57 9.02 4.01
CA LEU A 266 85.41 8.64 5.15
C LEU A 266 86.65 7.82 4.74
N ASP A 267 86.73 7.34 3.50
CA ASP A 267 87.98 7.01 2.79
C ASP A 267 88.57 8.26 2.12
#